data_AF-A0AAD9LI94-F1
#
_entry.id   AF-A0AAD9LI94-F1
#
_cell.length_a   1.000
_cell.length_b   1.000
_cell.length_c   1.000
_cell.angle_alpha   90.00
_cell.angle_beta   90.00
_cell.angle_gamma   90.00
#
_symmetry.space_group_name_H-M   'P 1'
#
loop_
_entity.id
_entity.type
_entity.pdbx_description
1 polymer ?
#
loop_
_entity_poly.entity_id
_entity_poly.type
_entity_poly.pdbx_seq_one_letter_code
_entity_poly.pdbx_strand_id
1 'polypeptide(L)'
;MVECQTLEIEDDPNCLVRQAIEELRNYRPDKEEPADFHKQIVEELFERISEEFSKTQPKQVIKFIVDFLCENYPEHLHGFAKLWKSDPELESSRVKVLQFFNFYHIPVDVACNFTDAGFDTLDTILTLNRDSLADIESYSKAQWLPGHKIQLYSIFADIKKHVDEFNRESQLLSAGI
;
A
#
# COMPACT_ATOMS: atom_id res chain seq x y z
N MET A 1 -28.60 51.34 45.68
CA MET A 1 -27.42 50.51 45.38
C MET A 1 -27.83 49.57 44.26
N VAL A 2 -27.12 49.61 43.14
CA VAL A 2 -27.39 48.76 41.98
C VAL A 2 -26.61 47.47 42.20
N GLU A 3 -27.31 46.36 42.45
CA GLU A 3 -26.68 45.04 42.45
C GLU A 3 -26.61 44.55 41.00
N CYS A 4 -25.42 44.64 40.41
CA CYS A 4 -25.07 43.94 39.19
C CYS A 4 -25.14 42.43 39.46
N GLN A 5 -26.09 41.74 38.82
CA GLN A 5 -26.04 40.29 38.74
C GLN A 5 -25.01 39.92 37.67
N THR A 6 -23.87 39.40 38.12
CA THR A 6 -22.84 38.80 37.28
C THR A 6 -23.45 37.56 36.61
N LEU A 7 -23.68 37.63 35.29
CA LEU A 7 -23.99 36.44 34.49
C LEU A 7 -22.70 35.62 34.37
N GLU A 8 -22.60 34.54 35.13
CA GLU A 8 -21.58 33.53 34.93
C GLU A 8 -21.91 32.81 33.62
N ILE A 9 -21.17 33.15 32.56
CA ILE A 9 -21.12 32.35 31.34
C ILE A 9 -20.18 31.19 31.66
N GLU A 10 -20.76 30.04 32.02
CA GLU A 10 -20.03 28.77 31.98
C GLU A 10 -19.74 28.44 30.51
N ASP A 11 -18.62 28.95 29.99
CA ASP A 11 -18.05 28.46 28.74
C ASP A 11 -17.55 27.02 28.97
N ASP A 12 -18.43 26.03 28.79
CA ASP A 12 -18.03 24.61 28.69
C ASP A 12 -17.18 24.47 27.41
N PRO A 13 -15.85 24.28 27.51
CA PRO A 13 -14.96 24.19 26.34
C PRO A 13 -15.28 22.97 25.47
N ASN A 14 -16.08 22.02 25.99
CA ASN A 14 -16.51 20.83 25.25
C ASN A 14 -17.89 20.98 24.61
N CYS A 15 -18.60 22.10 24.80
CA CYS A 15 -19.91 22.33 24.18
C CYS A 15 -19.80 22.30 22.65
N LEU A 16 -18.84 23.05 22.10
CA LEU A 16 -18.58 23.10 20.65
C LEU A 16 -18.12 21.75 20.10
N VAL A 17 -17.29 21.03 20.85
CA VAL A 17 -16.81 19.69 20.47
C VAL A 17 -17.97 18.70 20.43
N ARG A 18 -18.84 18.72 21.44
CA ARG A 18 -20.04 17.87 21.48
C ARG A 18 -20.98 18.21 20.34
N GLN A 19 -21.21 19.50 20.09
CA GLN A 19 -22.06 19.95 18.98
C GLN A 19 -21.51 19.50 17.62
N ALA A 20 -20.20 19.62 17.39
CA ALA A 20 -19.56 19.15 16.16
C ALA A 20 -19.65 17.62 16.01
N ILE A 21 -19.50 16.85 17.10
CA ILE A 21 -19.68 15.39 17.09
C ILE A 21 -21.14 15.02 16.81
N GLU A 22 -22.10 15.76 17.37
CA GLU A 22 -23.53 15.59 17.13
C GLU A 22 -23.87 15.85 15.66
N GLU A 23 -23.32 16.92 15.08
CA GLU A 23 -23.48 17.26 13.66
C GLU A 23 -22.89 16.18 12.75
N LEU A 24 -21.70 15.66 13.06
CA LEU A 24 -21.09 14.55 12.31
C LEU A 24 -21.89 13.24 12.42
N ARG A 25 -22.50 12.96 13.58
CA ARG A 25 -23.39 11.80 13.75
C ARG A 25 -24.69 11.94 12.98
N ASN A 26 -25.20 13.16 12.87
CA ASN A 26 -26.46 13.46 12.21
C ASN A 26 -26.30 13.79 10.72
N TYR A 27 -25.06 13.93 10.25
CA TYR A 27 -24.76 14.06 8.83
C TYR A 27 -25.21 12.79 8.09
N ARG A 28 -26.36 12.89 7.43
CA ARG A 28 -26.66 12.04 6.29
C ARG A 28 -26.18 12.77 5.06
N PRO A 29 -25.29 12.17 4.25
CA PRO A 29 -25.08 12.70 2.91
C PRO A 29 -26.45 12.78 2.23
N ASP A 30 -26.71 13.89 1.54
CA ASP A 30 -27.88 13.99 0.69
C ASP A 30 -27.88 12.78 -0.23
N LYS A 31 -28.88 11.92 -0.09
CA LYS A 31 -29.11 10.86 -1.06
C LYS A 31 -29.59 11.56 -2.32
N GLU A 32 -28.67 11.81 -3.24
CA GLU A 32 -29.03 12.07 -4.62
C GLU A 32 -30.03 10.97 -5.01
N GLU A 33 -31.21 11.37 -5.49
CA GLU A 33 -32.17 10.41 -6.04
C GLU A 33 -31.44 9.57 -7.08
N PRO A 34 -31.62 8.24 -7.09
CA PRO A 34 -30.93 7.40 -8.05
C PRO A 34 -31.27 7.90 -9.44
N ALA A 35 -30.25 8.40 -10.16
CA ALA A 35 -30.36 8.73 -11.55
C ALA A 35 -31.02 7.56 -12.28
N ASP A 36 -31.88 7.88 -13.26
CA ASP A 36 -32.63 6.92 -14.04
C ASP A 36 -31.71 5.75 -14.45
N PHE A 37 -32.04 4.52 -14.02
CA PHE A 37 -31.15 3.39 -14.20
C PHE A 37 -31.09 3.05 -15.70
N HIS A 38 -30.09 3.61 -16.38
CA HIS A 38 -29.90 3.46 -17.82
C HIS A 38 -29.44 2.04 -18.14
N LYS A 39 -30.41 1.11 -18.19
CA LYS A 39 -30.20 -0.32 -18.47
C LYS A 39 -29.35 -0.55 -19.73
N GLN A 40 -29.53 0.28 -20.75
CA GLN A 40 -28.79 0.19 -22.01
C GLN A 40 -27.27 0.43 -21.83
N ILE A 41 -26.87 1.38 -20.97
CA ILE A 41 -25.44 1.65 -20.69
C ILE A 41 -24.80 0.45 -19.99
N VAL A 42 -25.54 -0.19 -19.08
CA VAL A 42 -25.08 -1.40 -18.40
C VAL A 42 -24.94 -2.55 -19.40
N GLU A 43 -25.92 -2.75 -20.28
CA GLU A 43 -25.87 -3.77 -21.34
C GLU A 43 -24.65 -3.58 -22.25
N GLU A 44 -24.39 -2.36 -22.71
CA GLU A 44 -23.23 -2.02 -23.55
C GLU A 44 -21.89 -2.27 -22.82
N LEU A 45 -21.80 -1.93 -21.53
CA LEU A 45 -20.61 -2.23 -20.72
C LEU A 45 -20.36 -3.74 -20.62
N PHE A 46 -21.40 -4.53 -20.36
CA PHE A 46 -21.30 -5.98 -20.29
C PHE A 46 -20.90 -6.62 -21.62
N GLU A 47 -21.44 -6.14 -22.74
CA GLU A 47 -21.03 -6.57 -24.08
C GLU A 47 -19.53 -6.32 -24.28
N ARG A 48 -19.06 -5.12 -23.96
CA ARG A 48 -17.65 -4.76 -24.14
C ARG A 48 -16.70 -5.56 -23.26
N ILE A 49 -17.06 -5.80 -21.99
CA ILE A 49 -16.31 -6.68 -21.09
C ILE A 49 -16.26 -8.09 -21.67
N SER A 50 -17.39 -8.60 -22.17
CA SER A 50 -17.51 -9.97 -22.71
C SER A 50 -16.68 -10.16 -23.98
N GLU A 51 -16.64 -9.16 -24.85
CA GLU A 51 -15.79 -9.17 -26.04
C GLU A 51 -14.32 -9.22 -25.68
N GLU A 52 -13.85 -8.33 -24.80
CA GLU A 52 -12.44 -8.31 -24.39
C GLU A 52 -12.05 -9.57 -23.59
N PHE A 53 -12.96 -10.08 -22.77
CA PHE A 53 -12.75 -11.35 -22.06
C PHE A 53 -12.57 -12.52 -23.04
N SER A 54 -13.39 -12.57 -24.09
CA SER A 54 -13.33 -13.62 -25.12
C SER A 54 -12.02 -13.57 -25.91
N LYS A 55 -11.46 -12.37 -26.13
CA LYS A 55 -10.18 -12.16 -26.80
C LYS A 55 -8.98 -12.55 -25.93
N THR A 56 -9.00 -12.17 -24.66
CA THR A 56 -7.86 -12.32 -23.75
C THR A 56 -7.83 -13.65 -23.00
N GLN A 57 -8.98 -14.30 -22.81
CA GLN A 57 -9.15 -15.54 -22.03
C GLN A 57 -8.36 -15.55 -20.72
N PRO A 58 -8.61 -14.58 -19.82
CA PRO A 58 -7.80 -14.38 -18.63
C PRO A 58 -8.06 -15.50 -17.61
N LYS A 59 -6.99 -16.02 -17.01
CA LYS A 59 -7.07 -17.05 -15.95
C LYS A 59 -7.71 -16.50 -14.66
N GLN A 60 -7.52 -15.21 -14.39
CA GLN A 60 -8.05 -14.55 -13.20
C GLN A 60 -9.15 -13.56 -13.59
N VAL A 61 -10.40 -14.03 -13.55
CA VAL A 61 -11.58 -13.27 -14.01
C VAL A 61 -11.75 -11.96 -13.24
N ILE A 62 -11.64 -12.00 -11.90
CA ILE A 62 -11.83 -10.82 -11.05
C ILE A 62 -10.79 -9.75 -11.39
N LYS A 63 -9.51 -10.14 -11.43
CA LYS A 63 -8.42 -9.22 -11.74
C LYS A 63 -8.65 -8.56 -13.11
N PHE A 64 -9.01 -9.35 -14.12
CA PHE A 64 -9.32 -8.83 -15.45
C PHE A 64 -10.44 -7.79 -15.44
N ILE A 65 -11.57 -8.08 -14.80
CA ILE A 65 -12.71 -7.14 -14.77
C ILE A 65 -12.27 -5.83 -14.13
N VAL A 66 -11.56 -5.89 -13.00
CA VAL A 66 -11.13 -4.69 -12.29
C VAL A 66 -10.07 -3.92 -13.08
N ASP A 67 -9.09 -4.60 -13.69
CA ASP A 67 -8.09 -3.99 -14.58
C ASP A 67 -8.79 -3.27 -15.75
N PHE A 68 -9.71 -3.95 -16.43
CA PHE A 68 -10.48 -3.42 -17.56
C PHE A 68 -11.23 -2.14 -17.16
N LEU A 69 -11.92 -2.15 -16.01
CA LEU A 69 -12.63 -0.97 -15.51
C LEU A 69 -11.66 0.18 -15.19
N CYS A 70 -10.52 -0.12 -14.55
CA CYS A 70 -9.50 0.88 -14.19
C CYS A 70 -8.75 1.44 -15.41
N GLU A 71 -8.71 0.73 -16.53
CA GLU A 71 -8.09 1.18 -17.78
C GLU A 71 -9.04 2.01 -18.63
N ASN A 72 -10.29 1.58 -18.77
CA ASN A 72 -11.24 2.18 -19.70
C ASN A 72 -12.13 3.24 -19.06
N TYR A 73 -12.33 3.18 -17.73
CA TYR A 73 -13.26 4.07 -17.01
C TYR A 73 -12.67 4.66 -15.72
N PRO A 74 -11.41 5.16 -15.71
CA PRO A 74 -10.74 5.59 -14.47
C PRO A 74 -11.42 6.78 -13.76
N GLU A 75 -12.04 7.68 -14.52
CA GLU A 75 -12.72 8.87 -13.96
C GLU A 75 -13.99 8.51 -13.17
N HIS A 76 -14.68 7.44 -13.58
CA HIS A 76 -15.89 6.93 -12.91
C HIS A 76 -15.61 6.15 -11.62
N LEU A 77 -14.33 5.87 -11.35
CA LEU A 77 -13.90 5.07 -10.20
C LEU A 77 -13.42 5.94 -9.03
N HIS A 78 -13.57 7.26 -9.09
CA HIS A 78 -13.28 8.19 -7.99
C HIS A 78 -11.90 7.98 -7.34
N GLY A 79 -10.87 7.70 -8.15
CA GLY A 79 -9.50 7.46 -7.68
C GLY A 79 -9.18 6.00 -7.34
N PHE A 80 -10.16 5.09 -7.30
CA PHE A 80 -9.92 3.66 -7.11
C PHE A 80 -9.01 3.10 -8.21
N ALA A 81 -9.10 3.59 -9.45
CA ALA A 81 -8.20 3.18 -10.53
C ALA A 81 -6.72 3.42 -10.21
N LYS A 82 -6.40 4.49 -9.47
CA LYS A 82 -5.04 4.81 -9.02
C LYS A 82 -4.60 3.93 -7.85
N LEU A 83 -5.53 3.54 -6.99
CA LEU A 83 -5.27 2.61 -5.88
C LEU A 83 -5.03 1.19 -6.40
N TRP A 84 -5.84 0.75 -7.37
CA TRP A 84 -5.83 -0.59 -7.92
C TRP A 84 -4.58 -0.88 -8.75
N LYS A 85 -4.18 0.11 -9.57
CA LYS A 85 -2.89 0.09 -10.24
C LYS A 85 -1.84 0.43 -9.18
N SER A 86 -1.35 -0.59 -8.45
CA SER A 86 -0.19 -0.48 -7.55
C SER A 86 0.83 0.47 -8.18
N ASP A 87 1.34 1.41 -7.40
CA ASP A 87 2.34 2.36 -7.87
C ASP A 87 3.49 1.58 -8.53
N PRO A 88 3.71 1.73 -9.86
CA PRO A 88 4.78 1.01 -10.54
C PRO A 88 6.17 1.28 -9.93
N GLU A 89 6.35 2.45 -9.31
CA GLU A 89 7.57 2.80 -8.59
C GLU A 89 7.73 1.97 -7.31
N LEU A 90 6.63 1.70 -6.61
CA LEU A 90 6.62 0.85 -5.42
C LEU A 90 6.91 -0.61 -5.78
N GLU A 91 6.29 -1.15 -6.83
CA GLU A 91 6.57 -2.52 -7.29
C GLU A 91 8.03 -2.67 -7.77
N SER A 92 8.54 -1.67 -8.49
CA SER A 92 9.96 -1.62 -8.87
C SER A 92 10.88 -1.61 -7.65
N SER A 93 10.52 -0.84 -6.61
CA SER A 93 11.26 -0.79 -5.35
C SER A 93 11.24 -2.12 -4.60
N ARG A 94 10.09 -2.80 -4.54
CA ARG A 94 9.97 -4.14 -3.95
C ARG A 94 10.86 -5.14 -4.67
N VAL A 95 10.83 -5.16 -6.00
CA VAL A 95 11.70 -6.01 -6.81
C VAL A 95 13.17 -5.70 -6.53
N LYS A 96 13.55 -4.43 -6.35
CA LYS A 96 14.92 -4.04 -6.00
C LYS A 96 15.33 -4.54 -4.62
N VAL A 97 14.44 -4.56 -3.63
CA VAL A 97 14.69 -5.19 -2.32
C VAL A 97 14.93 -6.70 -2.47
N LEU A 98 14.11 -7.40 -3.26
CA LEU A 98 14.32 -8.83 -3.53
C LEU A 98 15.66 -9.10 -4.22
N GLN A 99 16.05 -8.24 -5.18
CA GLN A 99 17.35 -8.31 -5.85
C GLN A 99 18.51 -8.10 -4.89
N PHE A 100 18.40 -7.15 -3.96
CA PHE A 100 19.40 -6.93 -2.90
C PHE A 100 19.62 -8.20 -2.06
N PHE A 101 18.55 -8.84 -1.59
CA PHE A 101 18.66 -10.08 -0.83
C PHE A 101 19.25 -11.22 -1.67
N ASN A 102 18.82 -11.35 -2.93
CA ASN A 102 19.35 -12.35 -3.84
C ASN A 102 20.84 -12.15 -4.14
N PHE A 103 21.32 -10.91 -4.21
CA PHE A 103 22.75 -10.58 -4.39
C PHE A 103 23.61 -11.16 -3.24
N TYR A 104 23.07 -11.23 -2.03
CA TYR A 104 23.72 -11.86 -0.88
C TYR A 104 23.29 -13.31 -0.63
N HIS A 105 22.73 -13.98 -1.65
CA HIS A 105 22.29 -15.37 -1.61
C HIS A 105 21.20 -15.67 -0.58
N ILE A 106 20.42 -14.67 -0.18
CA ILE A 106 19.21 -14.86 0.61
C ILE A 106 18.06 -15.26 -0.33
N PRO A 107 17.39 -16.40 -0.08
CA PRO A 107 16.27 -16.84 -0.90
C PRO A 107 15.11 -15.84 -0.96
N VAL A 108 14.39 -15.84 -2.08
CA VAL A 108 13.29 -14.90 -2.34
C VAL A 108 12.17 -15.02 -1.30
N ASP A 109 11.86 -16.23 -0.83
CA ASP A 109 10.88 -16.47 0.23
C ASP A 109 11.26 -15.79 1.54
N VAL A 110 12.55 -15.80 1.90
CA VAL A 110 13.05 -15.07 3.07
C VAL A 110 13.01 -13.56 2.83
N ALA A 111 13.34 -13.10 1.62
CA ALA A 111 13.29 -11.69 1.25
C ALA A 111 11.86 -11.13 1.26
N CYS A 112 10.86 -11.91 0.85
CA CYS A 112 9.45 -11.52 0.87
C CYS A 112 8.97 -11.16 2.28
N ASN A 113 9.50 -11.81 3.33
CA ASN A 113 9.16 -11.47 4.71
C ASN A 113 9.45 -10.01 5.06
N PHE A 114 10.45 -9.39 4.44
CA PHE A 114 10.76 -7.98 4.63
C PHE A 114 9.74 -7.08 3.93
N THR A 115 9.42 -7.37 2.67
CA THR A 115 8.40 -6.58 1.94
C THR A 115 7.00 -6.76 2.53
N ASP A 116 6.67 -7.96 3.00
CA ASP A 116 5.37 -8.24 3.63
C ASP A 116 5.24 -7.57 5.02
N ALA A 117 6.38 -7.28 5.66
CA ALA A 117 6.46 -6.46 6.86
C ALA A 117 6.51 -4.94 6.57
N GLY A 118 6.42 -4.52 5.29
CA GLY A 118 6.38 -3.12 4.87
C GLY A 118 7.74 -2.48 4.57
N PHE A 119 8.82 -3.26 4.49
CA PHE A 119 10.15 -2.78 4.10
C PHE A 119 10.35 -2.90 2.58
N ASP A 120 9.53 -2.16 1.84
CA ASP A 120 9.38 -2.25 0.38
C ASP A 120 10.46 -1.50 -0.42
N THR A 121 11.35 -0.76 0.24
CA THR A 121 12.38 0.07 -0.39
C THR A 121 13.75 -0.13 0.27
N LEU A 122 14.85 0.14 -0.45
CA LEU A 122 16.18 0.07 0.18
C LEU A 122 16.35 1.08 1.33
N ASP A 123 15.67 2.23 1.26
CA ASP A 123 15.69 3.22 2.33
C ASP A 123 15.04 2.69 3.60
N THR A 124 13.92 1.98 3.47
CA THR A 124 13.26 1.33 4.63
C THR A 124 14.10 0.16 5.16
N ILE A 125 14.77 -0.61 4.29
CA ILE A 125 15.75 -1.63 4.70
C ILE A 125 16.91 -1.04 5.49
N LEU A 126 17.40 0.16 5.13
CA LEU A 126 18.48 0.85 5.85
C LEU A 126 18.10 1.27 7.28
N THR A 127 16.81 1.33 7.60
CA THR A 127 16.34 1.63 8.97
C THR A 127 16.45 0.43 9.93
N LEU A 128 16.62 -0.77 9.37
CA LEU A 128 16.69 -2.01 10.13
C LEU A 128 18.08 -2.23 10.71
N ASN A 129 18.11 -3.02 11.78
CA ASN A 129 19.34 -3.53 12.37
C ASN A 129 19.15 -5.01 12.76
N ARG A 130 20.19 -5.59 13.39
CA ARG A 130 20.17 -6.99 13.82
C ARG A 130 19.03 -7.34 14.77
N ASP A 131 18.60 -6.39 15.60
CA ASP A 131 17.56 -6.62 16.60
C ASP A 131 16.18 -6.70 15.93
N SER A 132 15.99 -5.97 14.83
CA SER A 132 14.74 -6.00 14.03
C SER A 132 14.45 -7.36 13.39
N LEU A 133 15.47 -8.22 13.21
CA LEU A 133 15.33 -9.49 12.50
C LEU A 133 14.38 -10.47 13.21
N ALA A 134 14.39 -10.49 14.55
CA ALA A 134 13.52 -11.37 15.32
C ALA A 134 12.04 -10.97 15.18
N ASP A 135 11.76 -9.67 15.10
CA ASP A 135 10.41 -9.14 14.94
C ASP A 135 9.85 -9.45 13.55
N ILE A 136 10.68 -9.32 12.51
CA ILE A 136 10.29 -9.64 11.12
C ILE A 136 10.02 -11.14 10.95
N GLU A 137 10.86 -12.01 11.52
CA GLU A 137 10.65 -13.46 11.50
C GLU A 137 9.33 -13.84 12.18
N SER A 138 9.07 -13.26 13.36
CA SER A 138 7.86 -13.48 14.15
C SER A 138 6.60 -12.99 13.43
N TYR A 139 6.62 -11.76 12.91
CA TYR A 139 5.51 -11.16 12.17
C TYR A 139 5.13 -12.01 10.95
N SER A 140 6.14 -12.46 10.21
CA SER A 140 5.95 -13.28 9.00
C SER A 140 5.57 -14.73 9.31
N LYS A 141 5.52 -15.12 10.59
CA LYS A 141 5.32 -16.51 11.06
C LYS A 141 6.28 -17.48 10.38
N ALA A 142 7.49 -17.00 10.07
CA ALA A 142 8.49 -17.77 9.38
C ALA A 142 9.41 -18.46 10.38
N GLN A 143 10.07 -19.53 9.94
CA GLN A 143 11.16 -20.14 10.67
C GLN A 143 12.38 -20.16 9.77
N TRP A 144 13.25 -19.17 9.94
CA TRP A 144 14.47 -19.09 9.14
C TRP A 144 15.46 -20.14 9.59
N LEU A 145 16.06 -20.82 8.61
CA LEU A 145 17.11 -21.79 8.88
C LEU A 145 18.34 -21.08 9.47
N PRO A 146 19.16 -21.77 10.29
CA PRO A 146 20.34 -21.17 10.92
C PRO A 146 21.29 -20.47 9.94
N GLY A 147 21.46 -21.04 8.73
CA GLY A 147 22.28 -20.44 7.67
C GLY A 147 21.75 -19.07 7.21
N HIS A 148 20.44 -18.97 6.96
CA HIS A 148 19.81 -17.70 6.57
C HIS A 148 19.92 -16.68 7.71
N LYS A 149 19.72 -17.10 8.97
CA LYS A 149 19.91 -16.22 10.13
C LYS A 149 21.33 -15.66 10.16
N ILE A 150 22.35 -16.52 10.09
CA ILE A 150 23.75 -16.08 10.13
C ILE A 150 24.05 -15.06 9.02
N GLN A 151 23.60 -15.32 7.80
CA GLN A 151 23.79 -14.39 6.68
C GLN A 151 23.07 -13.05 6.93
N LEU A 152 21.81 -13.08 7.36
CA LEU A 152 21.07 -11.86 7.71
C LEU A 152 21.76 -11.08 8.84
N TYR A 153 22.18 -11.73 9.93
CA TYR A 153 22.94 -11.07 11.01
C TYR A 153 24.27 -10.47 10.53
N SER A 154 24.91 -11.08 9.52
CA SER A 154 26.11 -10.54 8.88
C SER A 154 25.81 -9.32 8.02
N ILE A 155 24.76 -9.36 7.19
CA ILE A 155 24.34 -8.25 6.34
C ILE A 155 23.94 -7.04 7.21
N PHE A 156 23.04 -7.27 8.19
CA PHE A 156 22.54 -6.23 9.08
C PHE A 156 23.53 -5.80 10.18
N ALA A 157 24.74 -6.37 10.19
CA ALA A 157 25.87 -5.83 10.97
C ALA A 157 26.27 -4.43 10.51
N ASP A 158 26.22 -4.23 9.19
CA ASP A 158 26.60 -3.02 8.50
C ASP A 158 25.74 -2.92 7.23
N ILE A 159 24.43 -2.73 7.42
CA ILE A 159 23.47 -2.73 6.32
C ILE A 159 23.80 -1.66 5.29
N LYS A 160 24.31 -0.51 5.74
CA LYS A 160 24.70 0.60 4.87
C LYS A 160 25.77 0.21 3.88
N LYS A 161 26.86 -0.42 4.35
CA LYS A 161 27.93 -0.92 3.47
C LYS A 161 27.37 -1.89 2.42
N HIS A 162 26.52 -2.83 2.82
CA HIS A 162 25.99 -3.84 1.91
C HIS A 162 25.02 -3.25 0.86
N VAL A 163 24.23 -2.25 1.24
CA VAL A 163 23.35 -1.51 0.31
C VAL A 163 24.17 -0.66 -0.66
N ASP A 164 25.21 0.01 -0.19
CA ASP A 164 26.13 0.80 -1.04
C ASP A 164 26.85 -0.09 -2.06
N GLU A 165 27.33 -1.26 -1.62
CA GLU A 165 27.94 -2.27 -2.49
C GLU A 165 26.95 -2.77 -3.55
N PHE A 166 25.74 -3.15 -3.15
CA PHE A 166 24.69 -3.57 -4.08
C PHE A 166 24.35 -2.49 -5.12
N ASN A 167 24.20 -1.24 -4.70
CA ASN A 167 23.90 -0.14 -5.62
C ASN A 167 25.04 0.08 -6.62
N ARG A 168 26.30 -0.01 -6.17
CA ARG A 168 27.47 0.12 -7.05
C ARG A 168 27.50 -1.00 -8.10
N GLU A 169 27.33 -2.25 -7.70
CA GLU A 169 27.35 -3.39 -8.64
C GLU A 169 26.16 -3.37 -9.61
N SER A 170 24.98 -2.99 -9.12
CA SER A 170 23.77 -2.87 -9.95
C SER A 170 23.93 -1.81 -11.04
N GLN A 171 24.61 -0.69 -10.74
CA GLN A 171 24.92 0.34 -11.72
C GLN A 171 25.87 -0.17 -12.81
N LEU A 172 26.89 -0.95 -12.45
CA LEU A 172 27.84 -1.54 -13.40
C LEU A 172 27.14 -2.50 -14.37
N LEU A 173 26.28 -3.39 -13.86
CA LEU A 173 25.49 -4.33 -14.67
C LEU A 173 24.52 -3.62 -15.62
N SER A 174 23.94 -2.49 -15.19
CA SER A 174 23.05 -1.68 -16.05
C SER A 174 23.80 -0.87 -17.12
N ALA A 175 25.10 -0.63 -16.92
CA ALA A 175 25.94 0.14 -17.83
C ALA A 175 26.61 -0.71 -18.92
N GLY A 176 26.42 -2.04 -18.92
CA GLY A 176 26.91 -2.93 -19.98
C GLY A 176 28.43 -3.06 -20.05
N ILE A 177 29.09 -3.11 -18.88
CA ILE A 177 30.52 -3.46 -18.75
C ILE A 177 30.64 -4.88 -18.19
#